data_AF-A0A7Z9LCT3-F1
#
_entry.id   AF-A0A7Z9LCT3-F1
#
_cell.length_a   1.000
_cell.length_b   1.000
_cell.length_c   1.000
_cell.angle_alpha   90.00
_cell.angle_beta   90.00
_cell.angle_gamma   90.00
#
_symmetry.space_group_name_H-M   'P 1'
#
loop_
_entity.id
_entity.type
_entity.pdbx_description
1 polymer ?
#
loop_
_entity_poly.entity_id
_entity_poly.type
_entity_poly.pdbx_seq_one_letter_code
_entity_poly.pdbx_strand_id
1 'polypeptide(L)'
;MKTKRGAFYQSSAISLLVLIALVVIANLLANRFDVRLDLTRDQIHTVSPETERILDRLEERLTIQYYVSEEMPAGLQNTRRDTIDYLQEFVSSADSGLVSLEVIDPYQL
;
A
#
# COMPACT_ATOMS: atom_id res chain seq x y z
N MET A 1 -6.45 -55.78 4.49
CA MET A 1 -5.65 -54.75 5.17
C MET A 1 -5.48 -53.56 4.22
N LYS A 2 -6.37 -52.54 4.29
CA LYS A 2 -6.32 -51.38 3.38
C LYS A 2 -5.18 -50.45 3.82
N THR A 3 -4.23 -50.21 2.92
CA THR A 3 -2.97 -49.52 3.22
C THR A 3 -3.22 -48.04 3.56
N LYS A 4 -2.82 -47.62 4.77
CA LYS A 4 -2.99 -46.24 5.31
C LYS A 4 -2.33 -45.14 4.46
N ARG A 5 -1.53 -45.50 3.45
CA ARG A 5 -0.83 -44.59 2.55
C ARG A 5 -1.79 -43.83 1.61
N GLY A 6 -2.83 -44.47 1.08
CA GLY A 6 -3.77 -43.82 0.15
C GLY A 6 -4.62 -42.71 0.80
N ALA A 7 -5.03 -42.92 2.07
CA ALA A 7 -5.77 -41.92 2.84
C ALA A 7 -4.94 -40.66 3.13
N PHE A 8 -3.62 -40.82 3.34
CA PHE A 8 -2.70 -39.70 3.57
C PHE A 8 -2.51 -38.83 2.31
N TYR A 9 -2.34 -39.43 1.12
CA TYR A 9 -2.24 -38.67 -0.13
C TYR A 9 -3.56 -37.97 -0.50
N GLN A 10 -4.71 -38.62 -0.21
CA GLN A 10 -6.03 -38.00 -0.40
C GLN A 10 -6.24 -36.80 0.55
N SER A 11 -5.87 -36.92 1.83
CA SER A 11 -5.92 -35.79 2.75
C SER A 11 -4.98 -34.67 2.34
N SER A 12 -3.77 -34.98 1.86
CA SER A 12 -2.80 -33.97 1.41
C SER A 12 -3.24 -33.24 0.15
N ALA A 13 -3.87 -33.94 -0.80
CA ALA A 13 -4.43 -33.31 -2.01
C ALA A 13 -5.61 -32.38 -1.69
N ILE A 14 -6.48 -32.77 -0.77
CA ILE A 14 -7.59 -31.92 -0.30
C ILE A 14 -7.04 -30.69 0.41
N SER A 15 -6.06 -30.84 1.31
CA SER A 15 -5.42 -29.70 1.99
C SER A 15 -4.76 -28.73 1.01
N LEU A 16 -4.10 -29.24 -0.04
CA LEU A 16 -3.49 -28.41 -1.08
C LEU A 16 -4.54 -27.63 -1.88
N LEU A 17 -5.64 -28.29 -2.26
CA LEU A 17 -6.75 -27.63 -2.95
C LEU A 17 -7.41 -26.54 -2.09
N VAL A 18 -7.60 -26.80 -0.79
CA VAL A 18 -8.12 -25.81 0.15
C VAL A 18 -7.16 -24.63 0.28
N LEU A 19 -5.85 -24.87 0.40
CA LEU A 19 -4.85 -23.80 0.45
C LEU A 19 -4.88 -22.93 -0.81
N ILE A 20 -4.92 -23.56 -1.99
CA ILE A 20 -5.01 -22.83 -3.27
C ILE A 20 -6.29 -21.98 -3.31
N ALA A 21 -7.44 -22.55 -2.92
CA ALA A 21 -8.70 -21.81 -2.86
C ALA A 21 -8.62 -20.60 -1.91
N LEU A 22 -8.00 -20.77 -0.74
CA LEU A 22 -7.78 -19.66 0.21
C LEU A 22 -6.88 -18.58 -0.38
N VAL A 23 -5.78 -18.94 -1.05
CA VAL A 23 -4.89 -17.98 -1.71
C VAL A 23 -5.62 -17.20 -2.81
N VAL A 24 -6.43 -17.88 -3.62
CA VAL A 24 -7.24 -17.23 -4.66
C VAL A 24 -8.26 -16.26 -4.05
N ILE A 25 -8.98 -16.68 -3.00
CA ILE A 25 -9.93 -15.81 -2.30
C ILE A 25 -9.21 -14.61 -1.67
N ALA A 26 -8.07 -14.83 -1.01
CA ALA A 26 -7.27 -13.76 -0.43
C ALA A 26 -6.79 -12.76 -1.48
N ASN A 27 -6.36 -13.23 -2.67
CA ASN A 27 -5.96 -12.35 -3.76
C ASN A 27 -7.13 -11.52 -4.33
N LEU A 28 -8.31 -12.14 -4.50
CA LEU A 28 -9.51 -11.43 -4.93
C LEU A 28 -9.97 -10.38 -3.91
N LEU A 29 -9.84 -10.66 -2.62
CA LEU A 29 -10.12 -9.71 -1.54
C LEU A 29 -9.06 -8.60 -1.49
N ALA A 30 -7.78 -8.92 -1.69
CA ALA A 30 -6.71 -7.93 -1.72
C ALA A 30 -6.91 -6.90 -2.85
N ASN A 31 -7.45 -7.30 -4.00
CA ASN A 31 -7.80 -6.36 -5.08
C ASN A 31 -9.04 -5.50 -4.79
N ARG A 32 -9.83 -5.84 -3.75
CA ARG A 32 -11.05 -5.11 -3.36
C ARG A 32 -10.82 -4.14 -2.21
N PHE A 33 -9.79 -4.36 -1.40
CA PHE A 33 -9.46 -3.57 -0.23
C PHE A 33 -8.02 -3.07 -0.38
N ASP A 34 -7.84 -1.76 -0.62
CA ASP A 34 -6.53 -1.10 -0.63
C ASP A 34 -5.99 -0.95 0.80
N VAL A 35 -5.82 -2.08 1.49
CA VAL A 35 -5.30 -2.12 2.85
C VAL A 35 -3.78 -2.16 2.78
N ARG A 36 -3.16 -0.97 2.84
CA ARG A 36 -1.71 -0.81 3.06
C ARG A 36 -1.44 -0.81 4.55
N LEU A 37 -1.03 -1.96 5.09
CA LEU A 37 -0.55 -2.05 6.47
C LEU A 37 0.94 -1.73 6.51
N ASP A 38 1.32 -0.69 7.24
CA ASP A 38 2.72 -0.43 7.56
C ASP A 38 3.20 -1.43 8.63
N LEU A 39 4.03 -2.39 8.20
CA LEU A 39 4.61 -3.43 9.05
C LEU A 39 5.98 -3.03 9.62
N THR A 40 6.43 -1.80 9.38
CA THR A 40 7.69 -1.30 9.95
C THR A 40 7.53 -1.06 11.45
N ARG A 41 8.61 -1.29 12.21
CA ARG A 41 8.57 -1.14 13.68
C ARG A 41 8.12 0.25 14.12
N ASP A 42 8.59 1.26 13.40
CA ASP A 42 8.39 2.67 13.76
C ASP A 42 7.37 3.37 12.85
N GLN A 43 6.61 2.62 12.04
CA GLN A 43 5.51 3.15 11.21
C GLN A 43 5.95 4.31 10.29
N ILE A 44 7.16 4.18 9.71
CA ILE A 44 7.84 5.27 8.99
C ILE A 44 7.16 5.65 7.66
N HIS A 45 6.17 4.87 7.23
CA HIS A 45 5.40 5.10 6.01
C HIS A 45 3.96 5.53 6.27
N THR A 46 3.55 5.71 7.54
CA THR A 46 2.24 6.26 7.92
C THR A 46 2.39 7.65 8.54
N VAL A 47 1.36 8.49 8.40
CA VAL A 47 1.34 9.80 9.07
C VAL A 47 1.12 9.62 10.58
N SER A 48 1.61 10.58 11.37
CA SER A 48 1.36 10.55 12.81
C SER A 48 -0.11 10.84 13.13
N PRO A 49 -0.64 10.35 14.28
CA PRO A 49 -2.00 10.68 14.72
C PRO A 49 -2.25 12.18 14.86
N GLU A 50 -1.23 12.96 15.20
CA GLU A 50 -1.31 14.41 15.27
C GLU A 50 -1.49 15.06 13.89
N THR A 51 -0.81 14.50 12.88
CA THR A 51 -0.90 14.96 11.50
C THR A 51 -2.29 14.67 10.93
N GLU A 52 -2.80 13.45 11.13
CA GLU A 52 -4.17 13.05 10.76
C GLU A 52 -5.21 14.03 11.32
N ARG A 53 -5.14 14.34 12.63
CA ARG A 53 -6.03 15.34 13.27
C ARG A 53 -5.92 16.75 12.69
N ILE A 54 -4.76 17.13 12.13
CA ILE A 54 -4.62 18.44 11.46
C ILE A 54 -5.31 18.37 10.11
N LEU A 55 -5.09 17.30 9.35
CA LEU A 55 -5.69 17.08 8.03
C LEU A 55 -7.22 17.02 8.09
N ASP A 56 -7.78 16.39 9.13
CA ASP A 56 -9.23 16.29 9.32
C ASP A 56 -9.92 17.63 9.65
N ARG A 57 -9.15 18.61 10.13
CA ARG A 57 -9.65 19.95 10.48
C ARG A 57 -9.45 20.97 9.37
N LEU A 58 -8.99 20.55 8.19
CA LEU A 58 -8.88 21.45 7.04
C LEU A 58 -10.28 21.90 6.60
N GLU A 59 -10.47 23.22 6.53
CA GLU A 59 -11.69 23.83 6.01
C GLU A 59 -11.59 24.15 4.51
N GLU A 60 -10.36 24.26 4.00
CA GLU A 60 -10.06 24.61 2.61
C GLU A 60 -9.18 23.54 1.96
N ARG A 61 -9.13 23.56 0.62
CA ARG A 61 -8.31 22.63 -0.18
C ARG A 61 -6.82 22.90 0.03
N LEU A 62 -6.07 21.86 0.38
CA LEU A 62 -4.61 21.85 0.45
C LEU A 62 -4.05 21.11 -0.76
N THR A 63 -3.35 21.82 -1.64
CA THR A 63 -2.59 21.21 -2.74
C THR A 63 -1.11 21.16 -2.41
N ILE A 64 -0.56 19.95 -2.32
CA ILE A 64 0.87 19.69 -2.17
C ILE A 64 1.47 19.57 -3.56
N GLN A 65 2.34 20.49 -3.94
CA GLN A 65 3.11 20.42 -5.19
C GLN A 65 4.51 19.89 -4.89
N TYR A 66 4.84 18.72 -5.44
CA TYR A 66 6.15 18.10 -5.30
C TYR A 66 6.90 18.13 -6.62
N TYR A 67 7.91 18.99 -6.69
CA TYR A 67 8.76 19.13 -7.86
C TYR A 67 9.90 18.11 -7.81
N VAL A 68 9.86 17.15 -8.72
CA VAL A 68 10.89 16.11 -8.82
C VAL A 68 11.02 15.64 -10.26
N SER A 69 12.26 15.55 -10.74
CA SER A 69 12.54 14.99 -12.07
C SER A 69 12.19 13.50 -12.12
N GLU A 70 11.70 13.03 -13.26
CA GLU A 70 11.58 11.59 -13.52
C GLU A 70 12.95 10.93 -13.77
N GLU A 71 13.88 11.69 -14.35
CA GLU A 71 15.22 11.25 -14.74
C GLU A 71 16.25 11.44 -13.60
N MET A 72 15.97 10.83 -12.45
CA MET A 72 16.89 10.86 -11.31
C MET A 72 18.00 9.80 -11.44
N PRO A 73 19.23 10.10 -10.97
CA PRO A 73 20.29 9.09 -10.83
C PRO A 73 19.78 7.87 -10.05
N ALA A 74 20.24 6.67 -10.40
CA ALA A 74 19.75 5.42 -9.81
C ALA A 74 19.77 5.40 -8.27
N GLY A 75 20.76 6.06 -7.66
CA GLY A 75 20.86 6.17 -6.19
C GLY A 75 19.75 6.99 -5.52
N LEU A 76 19.03 7.83 -6.27
CA LEU A 76 17.95 8.70 -5.76
C LEU A 76 16.55 8.24 -6.20
N GLN A 77 16.46 7.26 -7.10
CA GLN A 77 15.16 6.74 -7.58
C GLN A 77 14.31 6.17 -6.44
N ASN A 78 14.94 5.47 -5.49
CA ASN A 78 14.24 4.99 -4.30
C ASN A 78 13.73 6.16 -3.45
N THR A 79 14.56 7.17 -3.17
CA THR A 79 14.13 8.35 -2.41
C THR A 79 12.97 9.08 -3.08
N ARG A 80 12.99 9.21 -4.40
CA ARG A 80 11.88 9.78 -5.17
C ARG A 80 10.60 8.98 -4.95
N ARG A 81 10.66 7.66 -5.14
CA ARG A 81 9.51 6.77 -4.95
C ARG A 81 8.99 6.85 -3.51
N ASP A 82 9.87 6.66 -2.54
CA ASP A 82 9.51 6.61 -1.12
C ASP A 82 8.91 7.96 -0.66
N THR A 83 9.38 9.09 -1.21
CA THR A 83 8.78 10.41 -0.95
C THR A 83 7.38 10.53 -1.55
N ILE A 84 7.19 10.10 -2.80
CA ILE A 84 5.88 10.10 -3.46
C ILE A 84 4.90 9.19 -2.68
N ASP A 85 5.33 8.00 -2.30
CA ASP A 85 4.53 7.04 -1.54
C ASP A 85 4.10 7.61 -0.18
N TYR A 86 4.99 8.34 0.49
CA TYR A 86 4.68 9.02 1.76
C TYR A 86 3.72 10.21 1.56
N LEU A 87 3.87 11.01 0.50
CA LEU A 87 2.94 12.10 0.22
C LEU A 87 1.56 11.59 -0.20
N GLN A 88 1.49 10.44 -0.88
CA GLN A 88 0.22 9.76 -1.17
C GLN A 88 -0.46 9.26 0.11
N GLU A 89 0.31 8.77 1.08
CA GLU A 89 -0.22 8.43 2.40
C GLU A 89 -0.82 9.67 3.08
N PHE A 90 -0.14 10.82 2.98
CA PHE A 90 -0.62 12.09 3.51
C PHE A 90 -1.97 12.51 2.90
N VAL A 91 -2.17 12.28 1.60
CA VAL A 91 -3.45 12.49 0.92
C VAL A 91 -4.51 11.48 1.39
N SER A 92 -4.13 10.22 1.51
CA SER A 92 -5.05 9.12 1.84
C SER A 92 -5.51 9.14 3.30
N SER A 93 -4.71 9.74 4.18
CA SER A 93 -5.01 9.90 5.61
C SER A 93 -5.97 11.07 5.90
N ALA A 94 -6.34 11.86 4.89
CA ALA A 94 -7.26 12.97 5.05
C ALA A 94 -8.69 12.56 4.66
N ASP A 95 -9.55 12.30 5.64
CA ASP A 95 -10.93 11.83 5.42
C ASP A 95 -11.79 12.83 4.60
N SER A 96 -11.46 14.11 4.67
CA SER A 96 -12.21 15.20 4.03
C SER A 96 -12.06 15.23 2.49
N GLY A 97 -11.06 14.55 1.92
CA GLY A 97 -10.75 14.63 0.48
C GLY A 97 -10.29 16.03 0.03
N LEU A 98 -9.91 16.89 0.97
CA LEU A 98 -9.45 18.26 0.72
C LEU A 98 -7.96 18.34 0.42
N VAL A 99 -7.21 17.26 0.59
CA VAL A 99 -5.79 17.19 0.30
C VAL A 99 -5.58 16.60 -1.10
N SER A 100 -4.73 17.21 -1.90
CA SER A 100 -4.33 16.69 -3.21
C SER A 100 -2.83 16.81 -3.42
N LEU A 101 -2.24 15.84 -4.12
CA LEU A 101 -0.83 15.81 -4.48
C LEU A 101 -0.66 16.01 -5.98
N GLU A 102 0.20 16.95 -6.36
CA GLU A 102 0.64 17.19 -7.73
C GLU A 102 2.14 16.95 -7.82
N VAL A 103 2.55 15.91 -8.54
CA VAL A 103 3.97 15.63 -8.81
C VAL A 103 4.34 16.26 -10.15
N ILE A 104 5.32 17.16 -10.14
CA ILE A 104 5.67 17.99 -11.28
C ILE A 104 7.12 17.72 -11.67
N ASP A 105 7.35 17.31 -12.92
CA ASP A 105 8.70 17.28 -13.48
C ASP A 105 9.09 18.70 -13.95
N PRO A 106 10.07 19.36 -13.30
CA PRO A 106 10.44 20.72 -13.65
C PRO A 106 11.10 20.84 -15.03
N TYR A 107 11.57 19.74 -15.63
CA TYR A 107 12.18 19.74 -16.95
C TYR A 107 11.18 19.61 -18.10
N GLN A 108 9.91 19.34 -17.78
CA GLN A 108 8.82 19.20 -18.74
C GLN A 108 7.83 20.38 -18.72
N LEU A 109 8.17 21.45 -17.98
CA LEU A 109 7.40 22.71 -17.89
C LEU A 109 7.64 23.66 -19.07
#